data_AF-A0A438EWC5-F1
#
_entry.id   AF-A0A438EWC5-F1
#
_cell.length_a   1.000
_cell.length_b   1.000
_cell.length_c   1.000
_cell.angle_alpha   90.00
_cell.angle_beta   90.00
_cell.angle_gamma   90.00
#
_symmetry.space_group_name_H-M   'P 1'
#
loop_
_entity.id
_entity.type
_entity.pdbx_description
1 polymer ?
#
loop_
_entity_poly.entity_id
_entity_poly.type
_entity_poly.pdbx_seq_one_letter_code
_entity_poly.pdbx_strand_id
1 'polypeptide(L)'
;MDFLGILQMEVLGKLLKKAPFVEMLSFQVQFVINLSVDFSTGDDPRPIFQLQKEYNAPGKSPPLCAEFYTGWLTHWGENIASTGADFTAAALDKILSLKGSAVLYMAHGGTNFGFYNGANTGADELDYKPDLTSYDYDAPIRESGDVDNAKFKGMC
;
A
#
# COMPACT_ATOMS: atom_id res chain seq x y z
N MET A 1 6.08 2.03 9.22
CA MET A 1 5.96 3.38 8.64
C MET A 1 6.91 3.43 7.46
N ASP A 2 6.40 3.22 6.26
CA ASP A 2 7.23 3.17 5.05
C ASP A 2 7.76 4.57 4.72
N PHE A 3 9.06 4.73 4.94
CA PHE A 3 9.79 5.97 4.66
C PHE A 3 9.95 6.27 3.15
N LEU A 4 9.60 5.32 2.28
CA LEU A 4 9.77 5.48 0.82
C LEU A 4 8.78 6.48 0.20
N GLY A 5 7.54 6.54 0.68
CA GLY A 5 6.51 7.42 0.11
C GLY A 5 6.73 8.91 0.39
N ILE A 6 7.33 9.24 1.55
CA ILE A 6 7.52 10.63 1.99
C ILE A 6 8.68 11.30 1.22
N LEU A 7 9.73 10.55 0.88
CA LEU A 7 10.92 11.10 0.23
C LEU A 7 10.64 11.58 -1.21
N GLN A 8 9.74 10.92 -1.92
CA GLN A 8 9.42 11.27 -3.31
C GLN A 8 8.64 12.59 -3.42
N MET A 9 7.84 12.93 -2.40
CA MET A 9 7.05 14.17 -2.36
C MET A 9 7.87 15.41 -1.94
N GLU A 10 8.85 15.27 -1.04
CA GLU A 10 9.70 16.40 -0.63
C GLU A 10 10.59 16.95 -1.75
N VAL A 11 11.14 16.06 -2.59
CA VAL A 11 12.03 16.45 -3.69
C VAL A 11 11.26 17.22 -4.75
N LEU A 12 10.04 16.77 -5.08
CA LEU A 12 9.17 17.43 -6.05
C LEU A 12 8.72 18.82 -5.57
N GLY A 13 8.37 18.96 -4.29
CA GLY A 13 7.96 20.24 -3.69
C GLY A 13 9.08 21.29 -3.63
N LYS A 14 10.35 20.87 -3.49
CA LYS A 14 11.52 21.77 -3.47
C LYS A 14 11.91 22.25 -4.88
N LEU A 15 11.67 21.44 -5.92
CA LEU A 15 11.91 21.80 -7.32
C LEU A 15 10.90 22.84 -7.85
N LEU A 16 9.62 22.72 -7.46
CA LEU A 16 8.56 23.62 -7.93
C LEU A 16 8.66 25.07 -7.40
N LYS A 17 9.37 25.30 -6.29
CA LYS A 17 9.46 26.64 -5.66
C LYS A 17 10.59 27.53 -6.19
N LYS A 18 11.43 27.05 -7.11
CA LYS A 18 12.65 27.77 -7.54
C LYS A 18 12.71 28.17 -9.02
N ALA A 19 11.74 27.78 -9.84
CA ALA A 19 11.79 28.08 -11.28
C ALA A 19 11.08 29.42 -11.62
N PRO A 20 11.74 30.37 -12.31
CA PRO A 20 11.10 31.59 -12.78
C PRO A 20 10.04 31.30 -13.87
N PHE A 21 8.97 32.10 -13.86
CA PHE A 21 7.70 31.96 -14.60
C PHE A 21 7.83 31.75 -16.13
N VAL A 22 9.00 31.99 -16.72
CA VAL A 22 9.23 31.99 -18.17
C VAL A 22 9.79 30.66 -18.69
N GLU A 23 10.41 29.81 -17.85
CA GLU A 23 10.84 28.45 -18.22
C GLU A 23 9.72 27.41 -18.12
N MET A 24 8.58 27.78 -17.53
CA MET A 24 7.42 26.89 -17.32
C MET A 24 6.71 26.47 -18.63
N LEU A 25 7.02 27.13 -19.75
CA LEU A 25 6.37 26.92 -21.05
C LEU A 25 7.13 25.98 -22.01
N SER A 26 8.33 25.48 -21.68
CA SER A 26 9.10 24.58 -22.56
C SER A 26 9.35 23.16 -22.05
N PHE A 27 8.82 22.80 -20.88
CA PHE A 27 8.82 21.41 -20.40
C PHE A 27 7.43 20.78 -20.51
N GLN A 28 6.86 20.79 -21.72
CA GLN A 28 5.72 19.94 -22.08
C GLN A 28 6.14 18.48 -22.31
N VAL A 29 6.88 17.92 -21.36
CA VAL A 29 6.77 16.49 -21.05
C VAL A 29 6.06 16.45 -19.71
N GLN A 30 4.75 16.73 -19.74
CA GLN A 30 3.88 16.41 -18.62
C GLN A 30 3.94 14.89 -18.51
N PHE A 31 4.84 14.35 -17.69
CA PHE A 31 4.75 12.96 -17.26
C PHE A 31 3.35 12.81 -16.68
N VAL A 32 2.49 12.07 -17.39
CA VAL A 32 1.12 11.78 -16.97
C VAL A 32 1.20 10.71 -15.88
N ILE A 33 1.84 11.06 -14.75
CA ILE A 33 1.90 10.22 -13.56
C ILE A 33 0.76 10.70 -12.66
N ASN A 34 -0.26 9.86 -12.51
CA ASN A 34 -1.26 10.07 -11.48
C ASN A 34 -0.78 9.40 -10.20
N LEU A 35 -0.87 10.10 -9.09
CA LEU A 35 -0.59 9.58 -7.78
C LEU A 35 -1.73 8.65 -7.33
N SER A 36 -1.36 7.54 -6.70
CA SER A 36 -2.24 6.69 -5.91
C SER A 36 -1.91 6.85 -4.43
N VAL A 37 -2.68 6.19 -3.58
CA VAL A 37 -2.50 6.19 -2.13
C VAL A 37 -2.55 4.75 -1.61
N ASP A 38 -1.98 4.55 -0.43
CA ASP A 38 -1.77 3.23 0.18
C ASP A 38 -2.30 3.35 1.61
N PHE A 39 -3.12 2.40 2.07
CA PHE A 39 -3.66 2.44 3.42
C PHE A 39 -4.24 1.09 3.87
N SER A 40 -4.40 0.93 5.18
CA SER A 40 -4.74 -0.34 5.83
C SER A 40 -6.22 -0.43 6.21
N THR A 41 -6.62 -1.58 6.76
CA THR A 41 -7.99 -1.89 7.19
C THR A 41 -8.55 -0.96 8.29
N GLY A 42 -7.71 -0.20 8.98
CA GLY A 42 -8.11 0.73 10.04
C GLY A 42 -8.38 2.17 9.61
N ASP A 43 -8.05 2.53 8.38
CA ASP A 43 -8.08 3.91 7.93
C ASP A 43 -9.46 4.36 7.41
N ASP A 44 -9.79 5.66 7.50
CA ASP A 44 -10.93 6.23 6.77
C ASP A 44 -10.46 6.62 5.35
N PRO A 45 -10.96 5.98 4.27
CA PRO A 45 -10.53 6.28 2.91
C PRO A 45 -10.89 7.69 2.42
N ARG A 46 -11.88 8.36 3.03
CA ARG A 46 -12.36 9.68 2.56
C ARG A 46 -11.28 10.77 2.59
N PRO A 47 -10.64 11.07 3.74
CA PRO A 47 -9.58 12.07 3.80
C PRO A 47 -8.38 11.70 2.92
N ILE A 48 -8.10 10.41 2.74
CA ILE A 48 -6.94 9.94 1.96
C ILE A 48 -7.20 10.13 0.46
N PHE A 49 -8.38 9.77 -0.04
CA PHE A 49 -8.76 10.04 -1.43
C PHE A 49 -8.93 11.54 -1.73
N GLN A 50 -9.32 12.33 -0.72
CA GLN A 50 -9.31 13.78 -0.85
C GLN A 50 -7.87 14.31 -1.03
N LEU A 51 -6.91 13.80 -0.27
CA LEU A 51 -5.50 14.14 -0.45
C LEU A 51 -4.99 13.72 -1.83
N GLN A 52 -5.30 12.50 -2.29
CA GLN A 52 -4.95 12.04 -3.65
C GLN A 52 -5.44 13.04 -4.72
N LYS A 53 -6.67 13.54 -4.57
CA LYS A 53 -7.27 14.52 -5.48
C LYS A 53 -6.59 15.88 -5.46
N GLU A 54 -6.05 16.32 -4.33
CA GLU A 54 -5.37 17.61 -4.19
C GLU A 54 -4.02 17.65 -4.93
N TYR A 55 -3.31 16.52 -5.00
CA TYR A 55 -2.01 16.44 -5.66
C TYR A 55 -2.07 16.00 -7.12
N ASN A 56 -3.21 15.46 -7.57
CA ASN A 56 -3.43 15.09 -8.96
C ASN A 56 -4.03 16.24 -9.77
N ALA A 57 -3.77 16.27 -11.08
CA ALA A 57 -4.36 17.24 -11.97
C ALA A 57 -5.91 17.16 -11.94
N PRO A 58 -6.62 18.30 -12.06
CA PRO A 58 -8.09 18.31 -12.05
C PRO A 58 -8.68 17.32 -13.06
N GLY A 59 -9.60 16.46 -12.59
CA GLY A 59 -10.24 15.43 -13.42
C GLY A 59 -9.37 14.21 -13.73
N LYS A 60 -8.15 14.11 -13.16
CA LYS A 60 -7.20 12.99 -13.36
C LYS A 60 -6.89 12.24 -12.04
N SER A 61 -7.86 12.16 -11.14
CA SER A 61 -7.71 11.49 -9.85
C SER A 61 -8.84 10.48 -9.58
N PRO A 62 -8.89 9.35 -10.31
CA PRO A 62 -9.75 8.24 -9.89
C PRO A 62 -9.26 7.73 -8.52
N PRO A 63 -10.15 7.60 -7.52
CA PRO A 63 -9.76 7.10 -6.21
C PRO A 63 -9.20 5.68 -6.30
N LEU A 64 -7.94 5.49 -5.92
CA LEU A 64 -7.24 4.21 -6.01
C LEU A 64 -6.38 3.99 -4.77
N CYS A 65 -6.69 2.93 -4.03
CA CYS A 65 -5.79 2.34 -3.06
C CYS A 65 -4.87 1.35 -3.80
N ALA A 66 -3.61 1.72 -4.02
CA ALA A 66 -2.64 0.91 -4.75
C ALA A 66 -2.09 -0.25 -3.92
N GLU A 67 -2.15 -0.15 -2.60
CA GLU A 67 -1.85 -1.23 -1.67
C GLU A 67 -2.86 -1.18 -0.53
N PHE A 68 -3.89 -2.04 -0.62
CA PHE A 68 -4.81 -2.28 0.47
C PHE A 68 -4.34 -3.50 1.26
N TYR A 69 -3.78 -3.26 2.45
CA TYR A 69 -3.15 -4.30 3.25
C TYR A 69 -4.17 -5.27 3.86
N THR A 70 -4.23 -6.51 3.36
CA THR A 70 -5.18 -7.55 3.80
C THR A 70 -4.71 -8.31 5.04
N GLY A 71 -3.41 -8.21 5.33
CA GLY A 71 -2.70 -8.81 6.44
C GLY A 71 -1.34 -8.14 6.61
N TRP A 72 -0.30 -8.87 7.03
CA TRP A 72 1.03 -8.28 7.25
C TRP A 72 2.16 -9.30 7.14
N LEU A 73 3.38 -8.82 6.87
CA LEU A 73 4.58 -9.64 6.95
C LEU A 73 4.87 -10.07 8.40
N THR A 74 5.63 -11.14 8.58
CA THR A 74 6.08 -11.60 9.89
C THR A 74 7.58 -11.84 9.87
N HIS A 75 8.26 -11.45 10.93
CA HIS A 75 9.69 -11.70 11.10
C HIS A 75 9.96 -12.95 11.95
N TRP A 76 11.16 -13.51 11.82
CA TRP A 76 11.61 -14.58 12.71
C TRP A 76 11.60 -14.15 14.17
N GLY A 77 11.01 -14.98 15.04
CA GLY A 77 10.90 -14.71 16.48
C GLY A 77 9.68 -13.88 16.89
N GLU A 78 8.88 -13.40 15.94
CA GLU A 78 7.60 -12.73 16.21
C GLU A 78 6.43 -13.72 16.20
N ASN A 79 5.30 -13.31 16.80
CA ASN A 79 4.04 -14.02 16.59
C ASN A 79 3.56 -13.81 15.15
N ILE A 80 2.96 -14.84 14.55
CA ILE A 80 2.37 -14.74 13.21
C ILE A 80 1.38 -13.59 13.17
N ALA A 81 1.60 -12.65 12.25
CA ALA A 81 0.72 -11.52 12.05
C ALA A 81 -0.66 -12.00 11.57
N SER A 82 -1.72 -11.36 12.05
CA SER A 82 -3.07 -11.65 11.62
C SER A 82 -3.95 -10.39 11.64
N THR A 83 -4.84 -10.30 10.67
CA THR A 83 -5.86 -9.26 10.53
C THR A 83 -7.23 -9.92 10.38
N GLY A 84 -8.21 -9.50 11.17
CA GLY A 84 -9.54 -10.15 11.20
C GLY A 84 -10.28 -10.05 9.88
N ALA A 85 -10.89 -11.17 9.43
CA ALA A 85 -11.64 -11.25 8.17
C ALA A 85 -12.75 -10.19 8.05
N ASP A 86 -13.59 -10.06 9.08
CA ASP A 86 -14.69 -9.09 9.10
C ASP A 86 -14.19 -7.65 9.02
N PHE A 87 -13.03 -7.38 9.62
CA PHE A 87 -12.42 -6.06 9.62
C PHE A 87 -11.87 -5.71 8.24
N THR A 88 -11.18 -6.66 7.60
CA THR A 88 -10.68 -6.50 6.23
C THR A 88 -11.82 -6.32 5.22
N ALA A 89 -12.88 -7.12 5.33
CA ALA A 89 -14.07 -7.02 4.48
C ALA A 89 -14.75 -5.64 4.62
N ALA A 90 -15.02 -5.21 5.85
CA ALA A 90 -15.65 -3.92 6.11
C ALA A 90 -14.80 -2.72 5.62
N ALA A 91 -13.48 -2.84 5.66
CA ALA A 91 -12.59 -1.80 5.14
C ALA A 91 -12.61 -1.75 3.60
N LEU A 92 -12.59 -2.90 2.92
CA LEU A 92 -12.74 -2.97 1.47
C LEU A 92 -14.10 -2.40 1.01
N ASP A 93 -15.18 -2.74 1.71
CA ASP A 93 -16.52 -2.20 1.45
C ASP A 93 -16.56 -0.67 1.53
N LYS A 94 -15.87 -0.07 2.50
CA LYS A 94 -15.77 1.40 2.61
C LYS A 94 -15.09 1.99 1.37
N ILE A 95 -14.01 1.40 0.88
CA ILE A 95 -13.31 1.86 -0.34
C ILE A 95 -14.28 1.80 -1.53
N LEU A 96 -14.93 0.66 -1.73
CA LEU A 96 -15.84 0.43 -2.85
C LEU A 96 -17.09 1.33 -2.79
N SER A 97 -17.62 1.60 -1.59
CA SER A 97 -18.76 2.50 -1.39
C SER A 97 -18.50 3.94 -1.84
N LEU A 98 -17.23 4.35 -1.85
CA LEU A 98 -16.78 5.66 -2.33
C LEU A 98 -16.46 5.67 -3.83
N LYS A 99 -16.80 4.58 -4.55
CA LYS A 99 -16.41 4.35 -5.95
C LYS A 99 -14.89 4.32 -6.14
N GLY A 100 -14.15 3.95 -5.10
CA GLY A 100 -12.71 3.72 -5.18
C GLY A 100 -12.38 2.33 -5.68
N SER A 101 -11.21 2.22 -6.30
CA SER A 101 -10.60 0.93 -6.64
C SER A 101 -9.56 0.56 -5.58
N ALA A 102 -9.31 -0.75 -5.41
CA ALA A 102 -8.28 -1.26 -4.51
C ALA A 102 -7.49 -2.38 -5.17
N VAL A 103 -6.18 -2.42 -4.91
CA VAL A 103 -5.32 -3.58 -5.17
C VAL A 103 -5.07 -4.27 -3.84
N LEU A 104 -5.43 -5.54 -3.75
CA LEU A 104 -5.30 -6.31 -2.50
C LEU A 104 -3.83 -6.70 -2.29
N TYR A 105 -3.20 -6.13 -1.27
CA TYR A 105 -1.84 -6.43 -0.86
C TYR A 105 -1.86 -7.23 0.45
N MET A 106 -1.72 -8.55 0.49
CA MET A 106 -1.63 -9.47 -0.63
C MET A 106 -2.95 -10.20 -0.82
N ALA A 107 -3.37 -10.40 -2.07
CA ALA A 107 -4.42 -11.37 -2.39
C ALA A 107 -3.94 -12.80 -2.13
N HIS A 108 -2.69 -13.11 -2.50
CA HIS A 108 -1.95 -14.32 -2.24
C HIS A 108 -0.49 -13.91 -2.05
N GLY A 109 0.13 -14.20 -0.91
CA GLY A 109 1.53 -13.85 -0.70
C GLY A 109 2.51 -14.95 -1.15
N GLY A 110 2.25 -16.22 -0.80
CA GLY A 110 3.05 -17.36 -1.24
C GLY A 110 4.27 -17.64 -0.35
N THR A 111 5.42 -17.89 -0.96
CA THR A 111 6.64 -18.35 -0.25
C THR A 111 7.89 -17.64 -0.76
N ASN A 112 8.71 -17.15 0.17
CA ASN A 112 10.07 -16.67 -0.08
C ASN A 112 11.04 -17.87 -0.18
N PHE A 113 11.07 -18.57 -1.32
CA PHE A 113 11.93 -19.75 -1.48
C PHE A 113 13.44 -19.43 -1.35
N GLY A 114 14.22 -20.38 -0.84
CA GLY A 114 15.67 -20.24 -0.73
C GLY A 114 16.08 -19.03 0.12
N PHE A 115 16.73 -18.04 -0.50
CA PHE A 115 17.24 -16.82 0.15
C PHE A 115 16.59 -15.55 -0.41
N TYR A 116 15.35 -15.64 -0.91
CA TYR A 116 14.62 -14.49 -1.46
C TYR A 116 13.90 -13.67 -0.38
N ASN A 117 13.94 -14.07 0.89
CA ASN A 117 13.33 -13.29 1.97
C ASN A 117 14.08 -11.96 2.18
N GLY A 118 13.33 -10.92 2.50
CA GLY A 118 13.86 -9.62 2.90
C GLY A 118 14.19 -9.56 4.39
N ALA A 119 14.40 -8.33 4.84
CA ALA A 119 14.50 -7.98 6.25
C ALA A 119 14.18 -6.49 6.44
N ASN A 120 13.69 -6.16 7.62
CA ASN A 120 13.54 -4.78 8.07
C ASN A 120 14.49 -4.47 9.24
N THR A 121 14.62 -3.19 9.56
CA THR A 121 15.22 -2.72 10.81
C THR A 121 14.10 -2.29 11.75
N GLY A 122 14.22 -2.59 13.04
CA GLY A 122 13.23 -2.19 14.05
C GLY A 122 13.52 -0.81 14.65
N ALA A 123 13.84 -0.79 15.96
CA ALA A 123 14.02 0.48 16.69
C ALA A 123 15.23 1.30 16.20
N ASP A 124 16.26 0.62 15.71
CA ASP A 124 17.45 1.21 15.10
C ASP A 124 18.01 0.28 14.00
N GLU A 125 19.07 0.72 13.33
CA GLU A 125 19.71 -0.01 12.23
C GLU A 125 20.35 -1.35 12.64
N LEU A 126 20.58 -1.58 13.95
CA LEU A 126 21.17 -2.81 14.48
C LEU A 126 20.09 -3.86 14.84
N ASP A 127 18.84 -3.45 15.01
CA ASP A 127 17.69 -4.33 15.21
C ASP A 127 17.25 -4.98 13.89
N TYR A 128 18.07 -5.92 13.38
CA TYR A 128 17.84 -6.63 12.13
C TYR A 128 16.74 -7.69 12.28
N LYS A 129 15.67 -7.54 11.49
CA LYS A 129 14.47 -8.38 11.53
C LYS A 129 14.26 -9.08 10.18
N PRO A 130 14.76 -10.32 10.02
CA PRO A 130 14.57 -11.06 8.78
C PRO A 130 13.14 -11.57 8.66
N ASP A 131 12.57 -11.46 7.46
CA ASP A 131 11.25 -11.99 7.14
C ASP A 131 11.24 -13.52 7.17
N LEU A 132 10.09 -14.11 7.47
CA LEU A 132 9.89 -15.55 7.37
C LEU A 132 10.05 -16.06 5.91
N THR A 133 10.38 -17.35 5.79
CA THR A 133 10.29 -18.07 4.51
C THR A 133 8.84 -18.12 4.02
N SER A 134 7.89 -18.34 4.94
CA SER A 134 6.48 -18.22 4.61
C SER A 134 6.14 -16.76 4.34
N TYR A 135 5.47 -16.51 3.22
CA TYR A 135 4.88 -15.22 2.89
C TYR A 135 3.36 -15.35 2.82
N ASP A 136 2.75 -16.17 3.68
CA ASP A 136 1.29 -16.35 3.75
C ASP A 136 0.56 -15.01 3.94
N TYR A 137 1.19 -14.09 4.69
CA TYR A 137 0.73 -12.71 4.91
C TYR A 137 -0.60 -12.61 5.67
N ASP A 138 -1.18 -13.73 6.13
CA ASP A 138 -2.60 -13.83 6.47
C ASP A 138 -3.48 -13.31 5.30
N ALA A 139 -3.07 -13.58 4.07
CA ALA A 139 -3.77 -13.19 2.85
C ALA A 139 -5.10 -13.94 2.70
N PRO A 140 -6.06 -13.43 1.89
CA PRO A 140 -7.29 -14.16 1.60
C PRO A 140 -7.04 -15.53 0.96
N ILE A 141 -6.02 -15.65 0.10
CA ILE A 141 -5.55 -16.93 -0.45
C ILE A 141 -4.28 -17.32 0.30
N ARG A 142 -4.35 -18.42 1.05
CA ARG A 142 -3.25 -18.92 1.88
C ARG A 142 -2.01 -19.24 1.05
N GLU A 143 -0.86 -19.39 1.69
CA GLU A 143 0.42 -19.78 1.07
C GLU A 143 0.30 -21.05 0.20
N SER A 144 -0.53 -22.01 0.60
CA SER A 144 -0.80 -23.23 -0.17
C SER A 144 -1.77 -23.06 -1.35
N GLY A 145 -2.34 -21.87 -1.55
CA GLY A 145 -3.41 -21.60 -2.51
C GLY A 145 -4.82 -21.89 -1.99
N ASP A 146 -4.98 -22.24 -0.71
CA ASP A 146 -6.27 -22.55 -0.11
C ASP A 146 -7.16 -21.31 0.09
N VAL A 147 -8.42 -21.44 -0.31
CA VAL A 147 -9.45 -20.39 -0.29
C VAL A 147 -10.61 -20.71 0.68
N ASP A 148 -10.61 -21.88 1.32
CA ASP A 148 -11.64 -22.26 2.28
C ASP A 148 -11.36 -21.63 3.66
N ASN A 149 -11.45 -20.31 3.72
CA ASN A 149 -11.24 -19.53 4.94
C ASN A 149 -12.19 -18.32 5.00
N ALA A 150 -12.32 -17.74 6.19
CA ALA A 150 -13.25 -16.63 6.43
C ALA A 150 -12.86 -15.36 5.64
N LYS A 151 -11.57 -15.11 5.46
CA LYS A 151 -11.07 -13.89 4.81
C LYS A 151 -11.37 -13.88 3.32
N PHE A 152 -11.15 -15.00 2.62
CA PHE A 152 -11.56 -15.15 1.22
C PHE A 152 -13.06 -14.95 1.04
N LYS A 153 -13.87 -15.61 1.87
CA LYS A 153 -15.34 -15.55 1.81
C LYS A 153 -15.89 -14.15 2.12
N GLY A 154 -15.24 -13.40 2.99
CA GLY A 154 -15.67 -12.04 3.36
C GLY A 154 -15.34 -10.97 2.30
N MET A 155 -14.45 -11.27 1.36
CA MET A 155 -13.97 -10.30 0.36
C MET A 155 -14.50 -10.55 -1.07
N CYS A 156 -15.28 -11.61 -1.27
CA CYS A 156 -15.94 -11.97 -2.53
C CYS A 156 -17.43 -11.65 -2.48
#